data_AF-A0A2T4UIC2-F1
#
_entry.id   AF-A0A2T4UIC2-F1
#
_cell.length_a   1.000
_cell.length_b   1.000
_cell.length_c   1.000
_cell.angle_alpha   90.00
_cell.angle_beta   90.00
_cell.angle_gamma   90.00
#
_symmetry.space_group_name_H-M   'P 1'
#
loop_
_entity.id
_entity.type
_entity.pdbx_description
1 polymer ?
#
loop_
_entity_poly.entity_id
_entity_poly.type
_entity_poly.pdbx_seq_one_letter_code
_entity_poly.pdbx_strand_id
1 'polypeptide(L)'
;MRAGRAYELLVTRGGRGWRILAPPDRVDHLEVVEIDSGEVVLFWDCLPADAARMARALRADLAQLEADEFLDRWTAIESASDLP
;
A
#
# COMPACT_ATOMS: atom_id res chain seq x y z
N MET A 1 7.33 -18.55 -1.94
CA MET A 1 6.14 -18.41 -1.08
C MET A 1 5.29 -17.27 -1.64
N ARG A 2 3.97 -17.43 -1.76
CA ARG A 2 3.09 -16.36 -2.26
C ARG A 2 3.19 -15.10 -1.38
N ALA A 3 3.26 -13.93 -2.01
CA ALA A 3 3.42 -12.65 -1.30
C ALA A 3 2.30 -12.40 -0.28
N GLY A 4 1.04 -12.66 -0.61
CA GLY A 4 -0.08 -12.54 0.33
C GLY A 4 -0.10 -13.54 1.49
N ARG A 5 0.89 -14.45 1.59
CA ARG A 5 1.12 -15.28 2.79
C ARG A 5 2.28 -14.79 3.64
N ALA A 6 3.17 -13.98 3.07
CA ALA A 6 4.31 -13.38 3.75
C ALA A 6 3.98 -11.95 4.24
N TYR A 7 3.10 -11.25 3.51
CA TYR A 7 2.82 -9.83 3.72
C TYR A 7 1.32 -9.53 3.77
N GLU A 8 0.97 -8.51 4.55
CA GLU A 8 -0.34 -7.89 4.63
C GLU A 8 -0.27 -6.42 4.17
N LEU A 9 -1.32 -5.94 3.50
CA LEU A 9 -1.48 -4.52 3.16
C LEU A 9 -2.45 -3.86 4.14
N LEU A 10 -1.96 -2.90 4.92
CA LEU A 10 -2.76 -2.00 5.73
C LEU A 10 -2.97 -0.66 5.01
N VAL A 11 -4.19 -0.12 5.13
CA VAL A 11 -4.55 1.16 4.54
C VAL A 11 -5.20 2.02 5.61
N THR A 12 -4.46 3.03 6.07
CA THR A 12 -4.93 3.97 7.08
C THR A 12 -5.38 5.25 6.38
N ARG A 13 -6.67 5.57 6.45
CA ARG A 13 -7.20 6.79 5.81
C ARG A 13 -6.98 8.02 6.68
N GLY A 14 -6.47 9.09 6.08
CA GLY A 14 -6.34 10.37 6.75
C GLY A 14 -7.70 11.04 6.98
N GLY A 15 -7.96 11.46 8.22
CA GLY A 15 -9.12 12.28 8.57
C GLY A 15 -10.32 11.49 9.12
N ARG A 16 -10.88 11.98 10.22
CA ARG A 16 -12.14 11.48 10.79
C ARG A 16 -13.30 12.20 10.10
N GLY A 17 -14.02 11.52 9.21
CA GLY A 17 -15.24 12.06 8.61
C GLY A 17 -15.76 11.27 7.43
N TRP A 18 -17.04 11.42 7.11
CA TRP A 18 -17.60 10.98 5.83
C TRP A 18 -16.79 11.62 4.69
N ARG A 19 -16.56 10.91 3.58
CA ARG A 19 -15.82 11.39 2.38
C ARG A 19 -16.12 12.82 1.91
N ILE A 20 -17.29 13.38 2.23
CA ILE A 20 -17.79 14.71 1.84
C ILE A 20 -17.22 15.81 2.76
N LEU A 21 -16.89 15.47 4.00
CA LEU A 21 -16.41 16.40 5.03
C LEU A 21 -14.91 16.29 5.29
N ALA A 22 -14.24 15.33 4.64
CA ALA A 22 -12.84 15.10 4.88
C ALA A 22 -11.98 16.19 4.19
N PRO A 23 -10.93 16.71 4.86
CA PRO A 23 -10.10 17.79 4.34
C PRO A 23 -9.47 17.48 2.97
N PRO A 24 -9.26 18.49 2.10
CA PRO A 24 -8.64 18.29 0.78
C PRO A 24 -7.15 17.92 0.86
N ASP A 25 -6.50 18.22 1.99
CA ASP A 25 -5.13 17.89 2.34
C ASP A 25 -5.00 16.57 3.13
N ARG A 26 -6.06 15.75 3.19
CA ARG A 26 -5.95 14.45 3.86
C ARG A 26 -4.92 13.58 3.13
N VAL A 27 -4.05 12.95 3.91
CA VAL A 27 -3.05 11.99 3.44
C VAL A 27 -3.46 10.61 3.94
N ASP A 28 -3.54 9.65 3.02
CA ASP A 28 -3.74 8.25 3.35
C ASP A 28 -2.37 7.56 3.43
N HIS A 29 -2.26 6.60 4.35
CA HIS A 29 -1.05 5.82 4.59
C HIS A 29 -1.26 4.40 4.06
N LEU A 30 -0.27 3.89 3.32
CA LEU A 30 -0.19 2.50 2.90
C LEU A 30 1.01 1.85 3.58
N GLU A 31 0.78 0.72 4.21
CA GLU A 31 1.80 -0.07 4.89
C GLU A 31 1.76 -1.49 4.36
N VAL A 32 2.90 -2.02 3.92
CA VAL A 32 3.09 -3.45 3.72
C VAL A 32 3.82 -3.99 4.94
N VAL A 33 3.21 -4.95 5.60
CA VAL A 33 3.69 -5.52 6.86
C VAL A 33 4.04 -6.98 6.65
N GLU A 34 5.22 -7.41 7.11
CA GLU A 34 5.55 -8.83 7.18
C GLU A 34 4.75 -9.51 8.29
N ILE A 35 4.06 -10.59 7.95
CA ILE A 35 3.09 -11.26 8.83
C ILE A 35 3.78 -11.90 10.05
N ASP A 36 4.96 -12.49 9.87
CA ASP A 36 5.62 -13.24 10.93
C ASP A 36 6.25 -12.32 11.99
N SER A 37 6.78 -11.16 11.59
CA SER A 37 7.44 -10.20 12.48
C SER A 37 6.53 -9.06 12.93
N GLY A 38 5.52 -8.72 12.12
CA GLY A 38 4.72 -7.51 12.27
C GLY A 38 5.46 -6.23 11.85
N GLU A 39 6.59 -6.35 11.17
CA GLU A 39 7.40 -5.20 10.74
C GLU A 39 6.87 -4.58 9.44
N VAL A 40 6.81 -3.25 9.38
CA VAL A 40 6.48 -2.51 8.16
C VAL A 40 7.70 -2.53 7.24
N VAL A 41 7.59 -3.22 6.12
CA VAL A 41 8.68 -3.36 5.13
C VAL A 41 8.60 -2.33 4.01
N LEU A 42 7.41 -1.81 3.71
CA LEU A 42 7.20 -0.72 2.76
C LEU A 42 6.13 0.23 3.27
N PHE A 43 6.31 1.53 3.01
CA PHE A 43 5.44 2.59 3.49
C PHE A 43 5.29 3.71 2.46
N TRP A 44 4.07 4.23 2.31
CA TRP A 44 3.80 5.41 1.50
C TRP A 44 2.78 6.35 2.15
N ASP A 45 3.09 7.64 2.08
CA ASP A 45 2.16 8.74 2.28
C ASP A 45 1.66 9.23 0.92
N CYS A 46 0.36 9.19 0.70
CA CYS A 46 -0.18 9.57 -0.59
C CYS A 46 -1.55 10.26 -0.49
N LEU A 47 -1.87 11.04 -1.52
CA LEU A 47 -3.20 11.61 -1.66
C LEU A 47 -4.22 10.47 -1.84
N PRO A 48 -5.50 10.65 -1.45
CA PRO A 48 -6.47 9.56 -1.40
C PRO A 48 -6.71 8.85 -2.74
N ALA A 49 -6.61 9.58 -3.85
CA ALA A 49 -6.77 9.02 -5.19
C ALA A 49 -5.59 8.09 -5.54
N ASP A 50 -4.37 8.52 -5.21
CA ASP A 50 -3.14 7.78 -5.41
C ASP A 50 -3.08 6.56 -4.48
N ALA A 51 -3.47 6.73 -3.21
CA ALA A 51 -3.58 5.64 -2.24
C ALA A 51 -4.54 4.54 -2.72
N ALA A 52 -5.70 4.92 -3.26
CA ALA A 52 -6.66 3.96 -3.80
C ALA A 52 -6.10 3.20 -5.03
N ARG A 53 -5.34 3.88 -5.90
CA ARG A 53 -4.70 3.28 -7.07
C ARG A 53 -3.60 2.30 -6.65
N MET A 54 -2.68 2.74 -5.79
CA MET A 54 -1.60 1.91 -5.26
C MET A 54 -2.15 0.70 -4.49
N ALA A 55 -3.12 0.90 -3.60
CA ALA A 55 -3.70 -0.20 -2.82
C ALA A 55 -4.43 -1.24 -3.69
N ARG A 56 -4.93 -0.86 -4.87
CA ARG A 56 -5.49 -1.82 -5.83
C ARG A 56 -4.39 -2.64 -6.50
N ALA A 57 -3.32 -1.98 -6.96
CA ALA A 57 -2.19 -2.64 -7.59
C ALA A 57 -1.45 -3.57 -6.61
N LEU A 58 -1.17 -3.11 -5.38
CA LEU A 58 -0.58 -3.90 -4.31
C LEU A 58 -1.39 -5.17 -4.02
N ARG A 59 -2.73 -5.07 -3.91
CA ARG A 59 -3.59 -6.25 -3.69
C ARG A 59 -3.55 -7.24 -4.85
N ALA A 60 -3.47 -6.76 -6.09
CA ALA A 60 -3.36 -7.63 -7.26
C ALA A 60 -2.03 -8.39 -7.23
N ASP A 61 -0.93 -7.69 -6.97
CA ASP A 61 0.42 -8.26 -6.94
C ASP A 61 0.62 -9.20 -5.74
N LEU A 62 0.10 -8.86 -4.55
CA LEU A 62 0.09 -9.75 -3.38
C LEU A 62 -0.58 -11.11 -3.68
N ALA A 63 -1.62 -11.10 -4.52
CA ALA A 63 -2.33 -12.32 -4.91
C ALA A 63 -1.62 -13.14 -6.01
N GLN A 64 -0.75 -12.50 -6.81
CA GLN A 64 -0.22 -13.08 -8.04
C GLN A 64 1.29 -13.33 -8.03
N LEU A 65 2.06 -12.64 -7.18
CA LEU A 65 3.51 -12.73 -7.12
C LEU A 65 4.00 -13.60 -5.97
N GLU A 66 5.24 -14.07 -6.10
CA GLU A 66 5.99 -14.60 -4.97
C GLU A 66 6.56 -13.45 -4.11
N ALA A 67 6.88 -13.73 -2.85
CA ALA A 67 7.30 -12.74 -1.86
C ALA A 67 8.50 -11.89 -2.32
N ASP A 68 9.57 -12.53 -2.79
CA ASP A 68 10.79 -11.84 -3.21
C ASP A 68 10.53 -10.96 -4.45
N GLU A 69 9.80 -11.48 -5.44
CA GLU A 69 9.42 -10.74 -6.66
C GLU A 69 8.54 -9.53 -6.33
N PHE A 70 7.62 -9.69 -5.38
CA PHE A 70 6.80 -8.59 -4.90
C PHE A 70 7.66 -7.48 -4.28
N LEU A 71 8.57 -7.82 -3.37
CA LEU A 71 9.44 -6.82 -2.72
C LEU A 71 10.37 -6.14 -3.72
N ASP A 72 11.03 -6.88 -4.60
CA ASP A 72 11.93 -6.32 -5.61
C ASP A 72 11.20 -5.30 -6.50
N ARG A 73 9.97 -5.62 -6.90
CA ARG A 73 9.14 -4.74 -7.72
C ARG A 73 8.71 -3.48 -6.97
N TRP A 74 8.22 -3.62 -5.74
CA TRP A 74 7.59 -2.52 -5.01
C TRP A 74 8.57 -1.63 -4.25
N THR A 75 9.79 -2.10 -3.97
CA THR A 75 10.86 -1.28 -3.36
C THR A 75 11.29 -0.13 -4.26
N ALA A 76 11.18 -0.27 -5.58
CA ALA A 76 11.53 0.77 -6.53
C ALA A 76 10.45 1.86 -6.71
N ILE A 77 9.27 1.70 -6.12
CA ILE A 77 8.13 2.61 -6.29
C ILE A 77 8.13 3.63 -5.16
N GLU A 78 8.41 4.90 -5.48
CA GLU A 78 8.37 5.99 -4.48
C GLU A 78 6.98 6.63 -4.38
N SER A 79 6.20 6.61 -5.47
CA SER A 79 4.88 7.24 -5.54
C SER A 79 3.94 6.55 -6.53
N ALA A 80 2.66 6.90 -6.47
CA ALA A 80 1.67 6.36 -7.39
C ALA A 80 1.90 6.76 -8.86
N SER A 81 2.73 7.77 -9.13
CA SER A 81 3.11 8.21 -10.48
C SER A 81 4.10 7.25 -11.14
N ASP A 82 4.79 6.44 -10.35
CA ASP A 82 5.79 5.47 -10.80
C ASP A 82 5.17 4.11 -11.13
N LEU A 83 3.85 3.98 -10.97
CA LEU A 83 3.11 2.80 -11.40
C LEU A 83 3.12 2.70 -12.94
N PRO A 84 3.39 1.51 -13.51
CA PRO A 84 3.34 1.29 -14.95
C PRO A 84 1.92 1.38 -15.54
#